data_AF-A0A956BP68-F1
#
_entry.id   AF-A0A956BP68-F1
#
_cell.length_a   1.000
_cell.length_b   1.000
_cell.length_c   1.000
_cell.angle_alpha   90.00
_cell.angle_beta   90.00
_cell.angle_gamma   90.00
#
_symmetry.space_group_name_H-M   'P 1'
#
loop_
_entity.id
_entity.type
_entity.pdbx_description
1 polymer ?
#
loop_
_entity_poly.entity_id
_entity_poly.type
_entity_poly.pdbx_seq_one_letter_code
_entity_poly.pdbx_strand_id
1 'polypeptide(L)'
;LDTLTAWAGDPALLRYHAVVDVRSVCGDFPLGPDGYDQVVAETGGVLSDLCRGIGTAFDDLVAEIPPPPVTFALTRGPVAEFSVEVAVAGTLLTGGWAYDRALNQVLLDTPPPPGSVVIVRYKLLEDCPA
;
A
#
# COMPACT_ATOMS: atom_id res chain seq x y z
N LEU A 1 3.39 8.93 23.86
CA LEU A 1 4.00 8.21 22.72
C LEU A 1 2.88 7.92 21.76
N ASP A 2 2.82 8.66 20.66
CA ASP A 2 1.82 8.40 19.63
C ASP A 2 2.34 7.31 18.70
N THR A 3 1.50 6.34 18.36
CA THR A 3 1.88 5.19 17.52
C THR A 3 1.01 5.21 16.29
N LEU A 4 1.62 5.48 15.13
CA LEU A 4 0.95 5.29 13.86
C LEU A 4 1.06 3.82 13.47
N THR A 5 -0.08 3.14 13.42
CA THR A 5 -0.22 1.82 12.80
C THR A 5 -1.08 2.02 11.55
N ALA A 6 -0.44 2.12 10.38
CA ALA A 6 -1.17 2.17 9.12
C ALA A 6 -1.51 0.73 8.69
N TRP A 7 -2.80 0.47 8.41
CA TRP A 7 -3.29 -0.75 7.76
C TRP A 7 -3.83 -0.38 6.37
N ALA A 8 -3.47 -1.13 5.34
CA ALA A 8 -3.92 -0.90 3.96
C ALA A 8 -5.43 -1.22 3.84
N GLY A 9 -6.28 -0.21 3.57
CA GLY A 9 -7.74 -0.40 3.51
C GLY A 9 -8.61 0.72 2.91
N ASP A 10 -8.02 1.78 2.33
CA ASP A 10 -8.72 2.76 1.47
C ASP A 10 -8.98 2.10 0.09
N PRO A 11 -10.08 2.35 -0.64
CA PRO A 11 -10.21 1.96 -2.06
C PRO A 11 -9.15 2.60 -2.98
N ALA A 12 -8.48 3.69 -2.57
CA ALA A 12 -7.22 4.15 -3.17
C ALA A 12 -5.99 3.31 -2.77
N LEU A 13 -6.11 2.46 -1.75
CA LEU A 13 -5.10 1.52 -1.23
C LEU A 13 -5.43 0.04 -1.53
N LEU A 14 -6.62 -0.28 -2.06
CA LEU A 14 -7.05 -1.63 -2.42
C LEU A 14 -7.57 -1.66 -3.85
N ARG A 15 -6.84 -2.35 -4.73
CA ARG A 15 -7.24 -2.60 -6.12
C ARG A 15 -7.71 -4.04 -6.26
N TYR A 16 -8.86 -4.25 -6.87
CA TYR A 16 -9.35 -5.59 -7.20
C TYR A 16 -9.06 -5.88 -8.66
N HIS A 17 -8.44 -7.02 -8.90
CA HIS A 17 -8.17 -7.52 -10.24
C HIS A 17 -8.98 -8.79 -10.47
N ALA A 18 -9.42 -9.04 -11.70
CA ALA A 18 -10.21 -10.21 -12.03
C ALA A 18 -9.74 -10.86 -13.33
N VAL A 19 -9.74 -12.19 -13.32
CA VAL A 19 -9.54 -13.02 -14.52
C VAL A 19 -10.84 -13.76 -14.78
N VAL A 20 -11.59 -13.32 -15.79
CA VAL A 20 -12.97 -13.77 -16.05
C VAL A 20 -13.21 -13.98 -17.54
N ASP A 21 -14.28 -14.70 -17.90
CA ASP A 21 -14.75 -14.81 -19.28
C ASP A 21 -15.48 -13.52 -19.69
N VAL A 22 -14.71 -12.50 -20.08
CA VAL A 22 -15.23 -11.16 -20.41
C VAL A 22 -16.15 -11.20 -21.65
N ARG A 23 -15.99 -12.20 -22.52
CA ARG A 23 -16.73 -12.31 -23.79
C ARG A 23 -17.81 -13.38 -23.77
N SER A 24 -17.96 -14.12 -22.68
CA SER A 24 -18.85 -15.28 -22.56
C SER A 24 -18.59 -16.35 -23.63
N VAL A 25 -17.33 -16.56 -24.03
CA VAL A 25 -16.98 -17.43 -25.18
C VAL A 25 -16.28 -18.73 -24.81
N CYS A 26 -15.78 -18.90 -23.57
CA CYS A 26 -14.96 -20.06 -23.22
C CYS A 26 -15.24 -20.70 -21.85
N GLY A 27 -16.15 -20.14 -21.04
CA GLY A 27 -16.45 -20.69 -19.71
C GLY A 27 -17.93 -20.60 -19.34
N ASP A 28 -18.46 -19.38 -19.20
CA ASP A 28 -19.71 -19.14 -18.47
C ASP A 28 -20.75 -18.39 -19.31
N PHE A 29 -21.09 -18.97 -20.46
CA PHE A 29 -22.20 -18.47 -21.28
C PHE A 29 -23.54 -18.79 -20.60
N PRO A 30 -24.47 -17.82 -20.43
CA PRO A 30 -24.45 -16.44 -20.94
C PRO A 30 -24.03 -15.38 -19.90
N LEU A 31 -23.57 -15.77 -18.71
CA LEU A 31 -23.44 -14.90 -17.54
C LEU A 31 -22.28 -13.89 -17.62
N GLY A 32 -21.24 -14.19 -18.39
CA GLY A 32 -20.12 -13.26 -18.60
C GLY A 32 -19.36 -12.95 -17.29
N PRO A 33 -18.86 -11.73 -17.09
CA PRO A 33 -18.04 -11.38 -15.91
C PRO A 33 -18.85 -11.20 -14.61
N ASP A 34 -20.17 -11.38 -14.59
CA ASP A 34 -21.04 -11.40 -13.40
C ASP A 34 -20.77 -10.28 -12.36
N GLY A 35 -20.47 -9.06 -12.84
CA GLY A 35 -20.21 -7.88 -12.01
C GLY A 35 -18.77 -7.73 -11.51
N TYR A 36 -17.87 -8.70 -11.76
CA TYR A 36 -16.44 -8.54 -11.46
C TYR A 36 -15.80 -7.43 -12.30
N ASP A 37 -16.26 -7.22 -13.52
CA ASP A 37 -15.86 -6.11 -14.39
C ASP A 37 -16.20 -4.74 -13.78
N GLN A 38 -17.36 -4.63 -13.13
CA GLN A 38 -17.76 -3.42 -12.42
C GLN A 38 -16.84 -3.13 -11.23
N VAL A 39 -16.55 -4.13 -10.39
CA VAL A 39 -15.67 -3.96 -9.22
C VAL A 39 -14.25 -3.59 -9.65
N VAL A 40 -13.74 -4.20 -10.72
CA VAL A 40 -12.42 -3.86 -11.28
C VAL A 40 -12.41 -2.41 -11.79
N ALA A 41 -13.45 -1.99 -12.51
CA ALA A 41 -13.56 -0.63 -13.02
C ALA A 41 -13.65 0.43 -11.91
N GLU A 42 -14.41 0.15 -10.85
CA GLU A 42 -14.58 1.05 -9.71
C GLU A 42 -13.31 1.19 -8.86
N THR A 43 -12.47 0.16 -8.82
CA THR A 43 -11.22 0.15 -8.03
C THR A 43 -9.96 0.38 -8.84
N GLY A 44 -10.09 0.57 -10.16
CA GLY A 44 -8.97 0.82 -11.06
C GLY A 44 -7.98 -0.34 -11.17
N GLY A 45 -8.46 -1.58 -10.99
CA GLY A 45 -7.64 -2.77 -11.18
C GLY A 45 -7.59 -3.22 -12.64
N VAL A 46 -7.09 -4.44 -12.86
CA VAL A 46 -6.95 -5.04 -14.19
C VAL A 46 -7.96 -6.17 -14.40
N LEU A 47 -8.63 -6.11 -15.54
CA LEU A 47 -9.57 -7.12 -16.01
C LEU A 47 -8.90 -7.92 -17.13
N SER A 48 -8.59 -9.19 -16.86
CA SER A 48 -7.98 -10.09 -17.84
C SER A 48 -9.00 -11.10 -18.37
N ASP A 49 -8.95 -11.34 -19.68
CA ASP A 49 -9.84 -12.27 -20.38
C ASP A 49 -9.30 -13.70 -20.26
N LEU A 50 -10.02 -14.56 -19.52
CA LEU A 50 -9.69 -15.97 -19.32
C LEU A 50 -9.50 -16.70 -20.66
N CYS A 51 -10.23 -16.30 -21.70
CA CYS A 51 -10.21 -16.95 -23.00
C CYS A 51 -8.96 -16.64 -23.84
N ARG A 52 -8.14 -15.67 -23.40
CA ARG A 52 -6.85 -15.34 -24.03
C ARG A 52 -5.67 -16.12 -23.43
N GLY A 53 -5.93 -16.95 -22.43
CA GLY A 53 -4.95 -17.76 -21.73
C GLY A 53 -4.63 -17.18 -20.36
N ILE A 54 -4.73 -18.02 -19.33
CA ILE A 54 -4.54 -17.59 -17.93
C ILE A 54 -3.10 -17.21 -17.61
N GLY A 55 -2.12 -17.69 -18.39
CA GLY A 55 -0.69 -17.43 -18.15
C GLY A 55 -0.34 -15.94 -18.26
N THR A 56 -0.77 -15.27 -19.33
CA THR A 56 -0.53 -13.83 -19.51
C THR A 56 -1.31 -12.99 -18.51
N ALA A 57 -2.48 -13.48 -18.05
CA ALA A 57 -3.26 -12.80 -17.04
C ALA A 57 -2.49 -12.66 -15.71
N PHE A 58 -1.67 -13.64 -15.31
CA PHE A 58 -0.83 -13.52 -14.12
C PHE A 58 0.33 -12.55 -14.29
N ASP A 59 0.92 -12.46 -15.48
CA ASP A 59 1.96 -11.46 -15.77
C ASP A 59 1.37 -10.04 -15.69
N ASP A 60 0.18 -9.85 -16.26
CA ASP A 60 -0.56 -8.58 -16.18
C ASP A 60 -0.90 -8.21 -14.72
N LEU A 61 -1.29 -9.20 -13.91
CA LEU A 61 -1.55 -9.00 -12.47
C LEU A 61 -0.30 -8.58 -11.70
N VAL A 62 0.84 -9.25 -11.97
CA VAL A 62 2.11 -8.94 -11.29
C VAL A 62 2.60 -7.54 -11.64
N ALA A 63 2.42 -7.10 -12.89
CA ALA A 63 2.80 -5.76 -13.33
C ALA A 63 2.05 -4.63 -12.59
N GLU A 64 0.87 -4.93 -12.05
CA GLU A 64 0.02 -3.97 -11.35
C GLU A 64 0.26 -3.92 -9.84
N ILE A 65 1.04 -4.84 -9.27
CA ILE A 65 1.36 -4.81 -7.84
C ILE A 65 2.20 -3.56 -7.59
N PRO A 66 1.70 -2.57 -6.82
CA PRO A 66 2.47 -1.38 -6.54
C PRO A 66 3.73 -1.74 -5.75
N PRO A 67 4.85 -1.04 -5.96
CA PRO A 67 6.03 -1.24 -5.14
C PRO A 67 5.71 -0.96 -3.67
N PRO A 68 6.39 -1.62 -2.72
CA PRO A 68 6.15 -1.35 -1.31
C PRO A 68 6.45 0.11 -0.98
N PRO A 69 5.64 0.76 -0.13
CA PRO A 69 5.82 2.16 0.19
C PRO A 69 7.15 2.37 0.93
N VAL A 70 7.85 3.43 0.54
CA VAL A 70 9.05 3.92 1.24
C VAL A 70 8.79 5.20 2.01
N THR A 71 7.63 5.83 1.82
CA THR A 71 7.22 7.08 2.48
C THR A 71 6.10 6.83 3.47
N PHE A 72 6.26 7.36 4.69
CA PHE A 72 5.32 7.21 5.80
C PHE A 72 5.03 8.57 6.41
N ALA A 73 3.89 9.15 6.04
CA ALA A 73 3.45 10.45 6.57
C ALA A 73 3.13 10.34 8.08
N LEU A 74 3.59 11.33 8.84
CA LEU A 74 3.29 11.46 10.26
C LEU A 74 2.04 12.31 10.44
N THR A 75 1.21 11.94 11.43
CA THR A 75 0.00 12.68 11.78
C THR A 75 0.31 14.04 12.41
N ARG A 76 1.43 14.15 13.13
CA ARG A 76 1.91 15.40 13.73
C ARG A 76 3.41 15.56 13.51
N GLY A 77 3.88 16.80 13.60
CA GLY A 77 5.31 17.11 13.56
C GLY A 77 6.00 16.67 14.86
N PRO A 78 7.18 16.03 14.78
CA PRO A 78 7.99 15.74 15.95
C PRO A 78 8.58 17.03 16.54
N VAL A 79 8.75 17.07 17.88
CA VAL A 79 9.41 18.21 18.58
C VAL A 79 10.81 18.46 18.04
N ALA A 80 11.51 17.37 17.79
CA ALA A 80 12.85 17.37 17.27
C ALA A 80 13.01 16.17 16.34
N GLU A 81 13.71 16.38 15.25
CA GLU A 81 13.96 15.35 14.22
C GLU A 81 14.70 14.14 14.83
N PHE A 82 15.64 14.40 15.74
CA PHE A 82 16.39 13.36 16.47
C PHE A 82 15.54 12.59 17.51
N SER A 83 14.26 12.94 17.69
CA SER A 83 13.34 12.13 18.50
C SER A 83 12.61 11.05 17.71
N VAL A 84 12.77 11.03 16.38
CA VAL A 84 12.16 10.04 15.50
C VAL A 84 12.97 8.75 15.55
N GLU A 85 12.30 7.65 15.90
CA GLU A 85 12.82 6.30 15.93
C GLU A 85 12.02 5.45 14.94
N VAL A 86 12.71 4.73 14.06
CA VAL A 86 12.09 3.88 13.04
C VAL A 86 12.49 2.44 13.27
N ALA A 87 11.51 1.53 13.32
CA ALA A 87 11.76 0.10 13.39
C ALA A 87 11.02 -0.63 12.27
N VAL A 88 11.69 -1.61 11.66
CA VAL A 88 11.12 -2.47 10.61
C VAL A 88 11.22 -3.92 11.06
N ALA A 89 10.11 -4.66 11.01
CA ALA A 89 10.02 -6.02 11.52
C ALA A 89 10.53 -6.17 12.97
N GLY A 90 10.30 -5.15 13.80
CA GLY A 90 10.74 -5.09 15.20
C GLY A 90 12.22 -4.74 15.40
N THR A 91 13.01 -4.55 14.33
CA THR A 91 14.41 -4.14 14.42
C THR A 91 14.51 -2.62 14.29
N LEU A 92 15.10 -1.95 15.27
CA LEU A 92 15.36 -0.51 15.22
C LEU A 92 16.41 -0.20 14.15
N LEU A 93 16.09 0.73 13.25
CA LEU A 93 16.99 1.22 12.23
C LEU A 93 17.79 2.40 12.77
N THR A 94 19.12 2.27 12.77
CA THR A 94 20.06 3.36 13.12
C THR A 94 20.47 4.21 11.91
N GLY A 95 20.01 3.85 10.70
CA GLY A 95 20.23 4.53 9.44
C GLY A 95 19.37 3.91 8.33
N GLY A 96 19.54 4.33 7.07
CA GLY A 96 18.72 3.83 5.95
C GLY A 96 17.35 4.50 5.86
N TRP A 97 17.19 5.65 6.52
CA TRP A 97 15.96 6.44 6.52
C TRP A 97 16.28 7.92 6.78
N ALA A 98 15.36 8.79 6.38
CA ALA A 98 15.40 10.22 6.64
C ALA A 98 14.02 10.74 7.05
N TYR A 99 13.98 11.82 7.84
CA TYR A 99 12.75 12.55 8.11
C TYR A 99 12.68 13.78 7.20
N ASP A 100 11.61 13.89 6.42
CA ASP A 100 11.30 15.06 5.60
C ASP A 100 10.32 15.95 6.37
N ARG A 101 10.85 17.09 6.83
CA ARG A 101 10.08 18.08 7.59
C ARG A 101 9.08 18.86 6.74
N ALA A 102 9.33 19.05 5.45
CA ALA A 102 8.45 19.82 4.59
C ALA A 102 7.14 19.08 4.33
N LEU A 103 7.22 17.76 4.16
CA LEU A 103 6.08 16.88 3.94
C LEU A 103 5.63 16.14 5.21
N ASN A 104 6.30 16.37 6.34
CA ASN A 104 6.08 15.70 7.61
C ASN A 104 5.99 14.17 7.48
N GLN A 105 7.03 13.54 6.93
CA GLN A 105 7.04 12.11 6.63
C GLN A 105 8.42 11.48 6.87
N VAL A 106 8.43 10.18 7.13
CA VAL A 106 9.64 9.35 7.13
C VAL A 106 9.83 8.72 5.76
N LEU A 107 11.03 8.83 5.21
CA LEU A 107 11.45 8.18 3.97
C LEU A 107 12.43 7.05 4.30
N LEU A 108 12.18 5.84 3.82
CA LEU A 108 13.13 4.73 3.86
C LEU A 108 13.94 4.71 2.55
N ASP A 109 15.24 4.44 2.64
CA ASP A 109 16.10 4.33 1.45
C ASP A 109 15.78 3.06 0.65
N THR A 110 15.27 2.02 1.33
CA THR A 110 14.91 0.73 0.74
C THR A 110 13.49 0.31 1.16
N PRO A 111 12.71 -0.30 0.25
CA PRO A 111 11.41 -0.87 0.59
C PRO A 111 11.51 -1.88 1.75
N PRO A 112 10.59 -1.85 2.72
CA PRO A 112 10.57 -2.84 3.79
C PRO A 112 10.25 -4.24 3.23
N PRO A 113 10.72 -5.33 3.88
CA PRO A 113 10.37 -6.68 3.46
C PRO A 113 8.86 -6.90 3.39
N PRO A 114 8.35 -7.70 2.43
CA PRO A 114 6.92 -7.99 2.33
C PRO A 114 6.35 -8.54 3.63
N GLY A 115 5.19 -8.02 4.04
CA GLY A 115 4.50 -8.42 5.27
C GLY A 115 5.13 -7.90 6.57
N SER A 116 6.21 -7.12 6.51
CA SER A 116 6.80 -6.51 7.70
C SER A 116 6.03 -5.27 8.17
N VAL A 117 6.07 -5.02 9.47
CA VAL A 117 5.48 -3.82 10.08
C VAL A 117 6.56 -2.76 10.23
N VAL A 118 6.26 -1.55 9.78
CA VAL A 118 7.06 -0.34 10.02
C VAL A 118 6.45 0.41 11.20
N ILE A 119 7.25 0.70 12.22
CA ILE A 119 6.84 1.45 13.40
C ILE A 119 7.68 2.71 13.46
N VAL A 120 7.01 3.87 13.46
CA VAL A 120 7.66 5.17 13.70
C VAL A 120 7.20 5.69 15.05
N ARG A 121 8.15 6.00 15.94
CA ARG A 121 7.91 6.61 17.25
C ARG A 121 8.57 7.97 17.29
N TYR A 122 7.89 8.95 17.86
CA TYR A 122 8.43 10.30 17.98
C TYR A 122 7.82 11.04 19.16
N LYS A 123 8.53 12.07 19.65
CA LYS A 123 8.02 12.95 20.71
C LYS A 123 7.17 14.06 20.10
N LEU A 124 6.02 14.30 20.72
CA LEU A 124 5.14 15.42 20.41
C LEU A 124 5.43 16.59 21.35
N LEU A 125 5.24 17.81 20.85
CA LEU A 125 5.22 18.97 21.73
C LEU A 125 3.88 18.84 22.45
N GLU A 126 3.90 18.49 23.73
CA GLU A 126 2.68 18.65 24.53
C GLU A 126 2.41 20.16 24.60
N ASP A 127 1.19 20.55 24.25
CA ASP A 127 0.72 21.91 24.49
C ASP A 127 0.73 22.10 26.01
N CYS A 128 1.79 22.69 26.56
CA CYS A 128 1.79 23.11 27.96
C CYS A 128 0.61 24.07 28.13
N PRO A 129 -0.40 23.75 28.98
CA PRO A 129 -1.41 24.74 29.30
C PRO A 129 -0.70 25.93 29.98
N ALA A 130 -1.00 27.12 29.47
CA ALA A 130 -0.47 28.38 29.97
C ALA A 130 -0.87 28.63 31.44
#